data_AF-A0A7X7NVF2-F1
#
_entry.id   AF-A0A7X7NVF2-F1
#
_cell.length_a   1.000
_cell.length_b   1.000
_cell.length_c   1.000
_cell.angle_alpha   90.00
_cell.angle_beta   90.00
_cell.angle_gamma   90.00
#
_symmetry.space_group_name_H-M   'P 1'
#
loop_
_entity.id
_entity.type
_entity.pdbx_description
1 polymer ?
#
loop_
_entity_poly.entity_id
_entity_poly.type
_entity_poly.pdbx_seq_one_letter_code
_entity_poly.pdbx_strand_id
1 'polypeptide(L)'
;MDYEYYSQDIIYEPLKEYDMTLRSMHDRNVKKFFDKLTLESKVNIEENRATVKEIRALEKLMADSQKRLNRWRIFKAFLIIASIIMVIVSIYLFMQKTTTTIIVGVGLILLAVGSIILVIKKANPMIKALKQETDELQNKINIKYKEAWGQMMGLNNLFKTEMAVELFQITLPLIKFDHFFDSRRLEYLTRKFGLPKEMGTDRSTLYVKSGEINGNPFFISDNLYHKMGTKDYTGSIVITWTETTRDSKGNLVTRTRSQTLTATITKPCPYYSTMPFLVYGNEAAPDLIFSRDDSDAEKMTEKQIERHVNKEIKKLKKKTAKDPNAITIIGNYEFEVLWRAQNRNNEVQFRLLFTALAQRELLALMKDKKIAYGDDFNFVKNKMINIVYPEHLKQFDLAISPTYFHSYDYDEIKTKFINYQNYFFKHIYFTFAPILAIPLYQHQKPHEYIYSGLYDSYVSFYEHEEIANKMGEEHFKHPLSGTRNILKTSTVKSGNYCDYVTVTAYGYETVPRVDYVNKWGGDGRMHTIPVHWTEYIAVQKSTDIEVNVPKEEEKETYRDKFAEMVENLKKREIDEESIFKLSTFLVLLKDKKEMEE
;
A
#
# COMPACT_ATOMS: atom_id res chain seq x y z
N MET A 1 4.55 -22.08 -27.46
CA MET A 1 4.69 -20.60 -27.54
C MET A 1 5.97 -20.30 -26.79
N ASP A 2 6.98 -19.81 -27.49
CA ASP A 2 8.34 -19.80 -26.94
C ASP A 2 8.57 -18.46 -26.23
N TYR A 3 8.68 -18.53 -24.90
CA TYR A 3 9.10 -17.41 -24.06
C TYR A 3 10.59 -17.15 -24.23
N GLU A 4 10.99 -15.90 -24.02
CA GLU A 4 12.40 -15.51 -24.00
C GLU A 4 12.95 -15.64 -22.58
N TYR A 5 14.06 -16.33 -22.42
CA TYR A 5 14.71 -16.54 -21.13
C TYR A 5 16.05 -15.80 -21.12
N TYR A 6 16.36 -15.12 -20.03
CA TYR A 6 17.71 -14.65 -19.81
C TYR A 6 18.65 -15.84 -19.64
N SER A 7 19.66 -15.92 -20.51
CA SER A 7 20.50 -17.11 -20.66
C SER A 7 21.81 -17.07 -19.89
N GLN A 8 22.16 -15.93 -19.28
CA GLN A 8 23.40 -15.81 -18.51
C GLN A 8 23.16 -16.21 -17.05
N ASP A 9 24.11 -16.95 -16.49
CA ASP A 9 24.08 -17.39 -15.10
C ASP A 9 24.41 -16.26 -14.10
N ILE A 10 24.90 -15.12 -14.59
CA ILE A 10 25.44 -14.02 -13.79
C ILE A 10 25.10 -12.69 -14.46
N ILE A 11 24.67 -11.71 -13.66
CA ILE A 11 24.41 -10.33 -14.07
C ILE A 11 25.55 -9.43 -13.58
N TYR A 12 26.50 -9.11 -14.45
CA TYR A 12 27.66 -8.27 -14.06
C TYR A 12 27.34 -6.78 -13.97
N GLU A 13 26.44 -6.26 -14.82
CA GLU A 13 26.11 -4.83 -14.89
C GLU A 13 24.59 -4.63 -14.72
N PRO A 14 24.03 -4.77 -13.50
CA PRO A 14 22.57 -4.88 -13.29
C PRO A 14 21.74 -3.75 -13.91
N LEU A 15 22.21 -2.51 -13.83
CA LEU A 15 21.49 -1.36 -14.39
C LEU A 15 21.41 -1.43 -15.92
N LYS A 16 22.53 -1.78 -16.56
CA LYS A 16 22.67 -1.83 -18.01
C LYS A 16 21.95 -3.04 -18.61
N GLU A 17 22.08 -4.21 -17.97
CA GLU A 17 21.37 -5.43 -18.37
C GLU A 17 19.85 -5.24 -18.29
N TYR A 18 19.37 -4.50 -17.29
CA TYR A 18 17.96 -4.15 -17.21
C TYR A 18 17.50 -3.29 -18.40
N ASP A 19 18.22 -2.21 -18.68
CA ASP A 19 17.84 -1.23 -19.71
C ASP A 19 17.93 -1.80 -21.13
N MET A 20 19.02 -2.50 -21.43
CA MET A 20 19.30 -3.01 -22.77
C MET A 20 18.54 -4.31 -23.09
N THR A 21 18.32 -5.17 -22.09
CA THR A 21 17.86 -6.54 -22.33
C THR A 21 16.58 -6.84 -21.57
N LEU A 22 16.65 -6.91 -20.23
CA LEU A 22 15.61 -7.53 -19.40
C LEU A 22 14.28 -6.78 -19.48
N ARG A 23 14.28 -5.45 -19.52
CA ARG A 23 13.05 -4.65 -19.60
C ARG A 23 12.23 -4.98 -20.84
N SER A 24 12.87 -5.02 -22.01
CA SER A 24 12.18 -5.29 -23.27
C SER A 24 11.78 -6.77 -23.38
N MET A 25 12.62 -7.67 -22.87
CA MET A 25 12.36 -9.10 -22.84
C MET A 25 11.15 -9.43 -21.94
N HIS A 26 11.09 -8.84 -20.75
CA HIS A 26 9.96 -9.00 -19.85
C HIS A 26 8.65 -8.52 -20.48
N ASP A 27 8.64 -7.31 -21.06
CA ASP A 27 7.44 -6.78 -21.72
C ASP A 27 6.94 -7.69 -22.86
N ARG A 28 7.86 -8.28 -23.65
CA ARG A 28 7.50 -9.27 -24.68
C ARG A 28 6.91 -10.55 -24.07
N ASN A 29 7.50 -11.07 -23.00
CA ASN A 29 6.98 -12.26 -22.31
C ASN A 29 5.60 -12.02 -21.70
N VAL A 30 5.40 -10.87 -21.05
CA VAL A 30 4.11 -10.46 -20.47
C VAL A 30 3.03 -10.37 -21.55
N LYS A 31 3.34 -9.76 -22.70
CA LYS A 31 2.40 -9.69 -23.84
C LYS A 31 2.04 -11.08 -24.37
N LYS A 32 3.04 -11.94 -24.60
CA LYS A 32 2.82 -13.34 -25.04
C LYS A 32 1.97 -14.11 -24.03
N PHE A 33 2.22 -13.94 -22.74
CA PHE A 33 1.45 -14.58 -21.68
C PHE A 33 0.01 -14.10 -21.65
N PHE A 34 -0.22 -12.79 -21.79
CA PHE A 34 -1.58 -12.24 -21.86
C PHE A 34 -2.33 -12.72 -23.11
N ASP A 35 -1.65 -12.80 -24.26
CA ASP A 35 -2.24 -13.35 -25.49
C ASP A 35 -2.61 -14.84 -25.31
N LYS A 36 -1.80 -15.62 -24.58
CA LYS A 36 -2.14 -16.99 -24.18
C LYS A 36 -3.38 -17.05 -23.28
N LEU A 37 -3.48 -16.22 -22.25
CA LEU A 37 -4.68 -16.14 -21.41
C LEU A 37 -5.93 -15.77 -22.22
N THR A 38 -5.78 -14.85 -23.18
CA THR A 38 -6.86 -14.43 -24.07
C THR A 38 -7.33 -15.61 -24.94
N LEU A 39 -6.40 -16.41 -25.48
CA LEU A 39 -6.71 -17.61 -26.24
C LEU A 39 -7.43 -18.67 -25.37
N GLU A 40 -6.95 -18.90 -24.15
CA GLU A 40 -7.54 -19.85 -23.19
C GLU A 40 -8.95 -19.43 -22.75
N SER A 41 -9.17 -18.12 -22.59
CA SER A 41 -10.45 -17.56 -22.18
C SER A 41 -11.55 -17.63 -23.24
N LYS A 42 -11.17 -17.83 -24.51
CA LYS A 42 -12.06 -17.81 -25.69
C LYS A 42 -12.90 -16.53 -25.81
N VAL A 43 -12.40 -15.40 -25.30
CA VAL A 43 -13.06 -14.09 -25.41
C VAL A 43 -13.03 -13.59 -26.86
N ASN A 44 -14.18 -13.12 -27.34
CA ASN A 44 -14.28 -12.43 -28.62
C ASN A 44 -13.94 -10.94 -28.45
N ILE A 45 -12.70 -10.58 -28.76
CA ILE A 45 -12.16 -9.22 -28.55
C ILE A 45 -12.94 -8.16 -29.31
N GLU A 46 -13.26 -8.42 -30.58
CA GLU A 46 -13.94 -7.43 -31.44
C GLU A 46 -15.40 -7.23 -31.03
N GLU A 47 -16.06 -8.30 -30.58
CA GLU A 47 -17.41 -8.21 -30.02
C GLU A 47 -17.42 -7.40 -28.71
N ASN A 48 -16.47 -7.65 -27.81
CA ASN A 48 -16.36 -6.88 -26.58
C ASN A 48 -16.11 -5.39 -26.87
N ARG A 49 -15.19 -5.07 -27.79
CA ARG A 49 -14.93 -3.69 -28.21
C ARG A 49 -16.17 -3.02 -28.80
N ALA A 50 -16.99 -3.74 -29.57
CA ALA A 50 -18.25 -3.24 -30.09
C ALA A 50 -19.25 -2.94 -28.96
N THR A 51 -19.47 -3.88 -28.03
CA THR A 51 -20.35 -3.70 -26.88
C THR A 51 -19.87 -2.54 -25.99
N VAL A 52 -18.57 -2.41 -25.72
CA VAL A 52 -18.00 -1.29 -24.94
C VAL A 52 -18.22 0.04 -25.66
N LYS A 53 -18.04 0.10 -26.98
CA LYS A 53 -18.32 1.32 -27.76
C LYS A 53 -19.78 1.74 -27.67
N GLU A 54 -20.71 0.79 -27.70
CA GLU A 54 -22.14 1.04 -27.47
C GLU A 54 -22.41 1.59 -26.06
N ILE A 55 -21.79 1.00 -25.04
CA ILE A 55 -21.87 1.50 -23.65
C ILE A 55 -21.43 2.96 -23.60
N ARG A 56 -20.24 3.29 -24.14
CA ARG A 56 -19.73 4.66 -24.13
C ARG A 56 -20.64 5.64 -24.87
N ALA A 57 -21.26 5.22 -25.97
CA ALA A 57 -22.24 6.03 -26.68
C ALA A 57 -23.50 6.28 -25.85
N LEU A 58 -24.04 5.26 -25.18
CA LEU A 58 -25.20 5.37 -24.29
C LEU A 58 -24.89 6.24 -23.07
N GLU A 59 -23.73 6.10 -22.46
CA GLU A 59 -23.27 6.95 -21.33
C GLU A 59 -23.23 8.42 -21.72
N LYS A 60 -22.76 8.73 -22.93
CA LYS A 60 -22.75 10.10 -23.45
C LYS A 60 -24.17 10.65 -23.63
N LEU A 61 -25.07 9.86 -24.22
CA LEU A 61 -26.49 10.25 -24.38
C LEU A 61 -27.16 10.47 -23.02
N MET A 62 -26.89 9.60 -22.04
CA MET A 62 -27.41 9.73 -20.68
C MET A 62 -26.88 11.00 -20.01
N ALA A 63 -25.59 11.29 -20.13
CA ALA A 63 -25.00 12.51 -19.59
C ALA A 63 -25.63 13.78 -20.18
N ASP A 64 -25.91 13.79 -21.48
CA ASP A 64 -26.57 14.91 -22.16
C ASP A 64 -28.05 15.04 -21.76
N SER A 65 -28.78 13.91 -21.62
CA SER A 65 -30.14 13.89 -21.06
C SER A 65 -30.16 14.43 -19.62
N GLN A 66 -29.21 14.02 -18.78
CA GLN A 66 -29.09 14.48 -17.39
C GLN A 66 -28.79 15.98 -17.29
N LYS A 67 -27.93 16.52 -18.18
CA LYS A 67 -27.70 17.97 -18.28
C LYS A 67 -28.97 18.71 -18.69
N ARG A 68 -29.74 18.20 -19.64
CA ARG A 68 -31.05 18.78 -20.03
C ARG A 68 -32.03 18.74 -18.86
N LEU A 69 -32.13 17.61 -18.16
CA LEU A 69 -32.98 17.43 -16.98
C LEU A 69 -32.66 18.48 -15.90
N ASN A 70 -31.37 18.65 -15.58
CA ASN A 70 -30.93 19.61 -14.57
C ASN A 70 -31.23 21.05 -14.98
N ARG A 71 -31.04 21.42 -16.26
CA ARG A 71 -31.44 22.75 -16.78
C ARG A 71 -32.94 23.02 -16.58
N TRP A 72 -33.79 22.05 -16.89
CA TRP A 72 -35.24 22.20 -16.69
C TRP A 72 -35.63 22.25 -15.21
N ARG A 73 -34.94 21.51 -14.33
CA ARG A 73 -35.14 21.61 -12.87
C ARG A 73 -34.75 22.99 -12.33
N ILE A 74 -33.61 23.54 -12.78
CA ILE A 74 -33.18 24.90 -12.43
C ILE A 74 -34.18 25.93 -12.96
N PHE A 75 -34.62 25.80 -14.21
CA PHE A 75 -35.63 26.67 -14.81
C PHE A 75 -36.95 26.64 -14.03
N LYS A 76 -37.41 25.45 -13.62
CA LYS A 76 -38.58 25.31 -12.74
C LYS A 76 -38.38 26.02 -11.39
N ALA A 77 -37.24 25.82 -10.75
CA ALA A 77 -36.94 26.47 -9.46
C ALA A 77 -36.91 28.00 -9.61
N PHE A 78 -36.28 28.50 -10.67
CA PHE A 78 -36.26 29.92 -11.01
C PHE A 78 -37.67 30.48 -11.19
N LEU A 79 -38.55 29.81 -11.95
CA LEU A 79 -39.93 30.27 -12.15
C LEU A 79 -40.73 30.30 -10.84
N ILE A 80 -40.52 29.35 -9.93
CA ILE A 80 -41.18 29.33 -8.62
C ILE A 80 -40.69 30.50 -7.76
N ILE A 81 -39.37 30.72 -7.68
CA ILE A 81 -38.78 31.83 -6.91
C ILE A 81 -39.22 33.17 -7.48
N ALA A 82 -39.17 33.35 -8.81
CA ALA A 82 -39.63 34.56 -9.48
C ALA A 82 -41.12 34.82 -9.20
N SER A 83 -41.96 33.78 -9.23
CA SER A 83 -43.38 33.89 -8.89
C SER A 83 -43.60 34.36 -7.44
N ILE A 84 -42.83 33.84 -6.48
CA ILE A 84 -42.92 34.26 -5.06
C ILE A 84 -42.50 35.73 -4.91
N ILE A 85 -41.39 36.14 -5.54
CA ILE A 85 -40.91 37.52 -5.50
C ILE A 85 -41.94 38.47 -6.11
N MET A 86 -42.51 38.14 -7.28
CA MET A 86 -43.53 38.97 -7.93
C MET A 86 -44.76 39.17 -7.03
N VAL A 87 -45.21 38.14 -6.31
CA VAL A 87 -46.34 38.25 -5.37
C VAL A 87 -45.99 39.17 -4.18
N ILE A 88 -44.79 39.03 -3.60
CA ILE A 88 -44.33 39.89 -2.49
C ILE A 88 -44.26 41.37 -2.93
N VAL A 89 -43.70 41.63 -4.11
CA VAL A 89 -43.59 42.98 -4.67
C VAL A 89 -44.97 43.56 -4.98
N SER A 90 -45.90 42.77 -5.52
CA SER A 90 -47.29 43.20 -5.73
C SER A 90 -47.96 43.63 -4.43
N ILE A 91 -47.80 42.87 -3.35
CA ILE A 91 -48.37 43.20 -2.03
C ILE A 91 -47.83 44.55 -1.54
N TYR A 92 -46.52 44.77 -1.64
CA TYR A 92 -45.89 46.04 -1.27
C TYR A 92 -46.42 47.22 -2.12
N LEU A 93 -46.58 47.03 -3.43
CA LEU A 93 -47.11 48.08 -4.32
C LEU A 93 -48.57 48.43 -3.99
N PHE A 94 -49.41 47.46 -3.63
CA PHE A 94 -50.78 47.73 -3.21
C PHE A 94 -50.89 48.56 -1.92
N MET A 95 -49.87 48.51 -1.05
CA MET A 95 -49.84 49.33 0.17
C MET A 95 -49.61 50.82 -0.10
N GLN A 96 -49.11 51.21 -1.29
CA GLN A 96 -48.84 52.61 -1.64
C GLN A 96 -50.08 53.39 -2.15
N LYS A 97 -51.22 52.73 -2.35
CA LYS A 97 -52.54 53.31 -2.64
C LYS A 97 -52.61 54.37 -3.76
N THR A 98 -51.76 54.29 -4.77
CA THR A 98 -51.81 55.12 -5.99
C THR A 98 -52.36 54.33 -7.17
N THR A 99 -53.12 54.98 -8.05
CA THR A 99 -53.78 54.30 -9.19
C THR A 99 -52.78 53.58 -10.10
N THR A 100 -51.59 54.15 -10.29
CA THR A 100 -50.49 53.57 -11.08
C THR A 100 -49.87 52.32 -10.42
N THR A 101 -49.68 52.32 -9.10
CA THR A 101 -49.08 51.19 -8.37
C THR A 101 -50.02 49.99 -8.28
N ILE A 102 -51.34 50.23 -8.21
CA ILE A 102 -52.37 49.18 -8.27
C ILE A 102 -52.34 48.45 -9.62
N ILE A 103 -52.27 49.19 -10.73
CA ILE A 103 -52.23 48.60 -12.09
C ILE A 103 -50.97 47.73 -12.27
N VAL A 104 -49.80 48.23 -11.83
CA VAL A 104 -48.53 47.49 -11.88
C VAL A 104 -48.57 46.24 -10.99
N GLY A 105 -49.15 46.35 -9.79
CA GLY A 105 -49.32 45.23 -8.85
C GLY A 105 -50.19 44.10 -9.41
N VAL A 106 -51.29 44.43 -10.10
CA VAL A 106 -52.15 43.45 -10.79
C VAL A 106 -51.42 42.78 -11.95
N GLY A 107 -50.65 43.54 -12.75
CA GLY A 107 -49.84 43.00 -13.84
C GLY A 107 -48.80 41.98 -13.36
N LEU A 108 -48.15 42.23 -12.22
CA LEU A 108 -47.19 41.31 -11.61
C LEU A 108 -47.85 40.03 -11.08
N ILE A 109 -49.08 40.08 -10.55
CA ILE A 109 -49.84 38.89 -10.17
C ILE A 109 -50.16 38.04 -11.40
N LEU A 110 -50.58 38.67 -12.51
CA LEU A 110 -50.84 37.94 -13.76
C LEU A 110 -49.58 37.25 -14.30
N LEU A 111 -48.40 37.89 -14.19
CA LEU A 111 -47.12 37.28 -14.55
C LEU A 111 -46.72 36.13 -13.62
N ALA A 112 -47.01 36.23 -12.32
CA ALA A 112 -46.81 35.15 -11.36
C ALA A 112 -47.69 33.93 -11.68
N VAL A 113 -48.97 34.15 -11.96
CA VAL A 113 -49.90 33.10 -12.40
C VAL A 113 -49.44 32.48 -13.72
N GLY A 114 -49.02 33.30 -14.69
CA GLY A 114 -48.45 32.84 -15.96
C GLY A 114 -47.21 31.96 -15.79
N SER A 115 -46.33 32.32 -14.84
CA SER A 115 -45.13 31.54 -14.49
C SER A 115 -45.48 30.18 -13.89
N ILE A 116 -46.48 30.11 -13.01
CA ILE A 116 -47.00 28.85 -12.44
C ILE A 116 -47.61 27.97 -13.54
N ILE A 117 -48.39 28.55 -14.46
CA ILE A 117 -48.96 27.81 -15.59
C ILE A 117 -47.85 27.22 -16.47
N LEU A 118 -46.76 27.96 -16.70
CA LEU A 118 -45.61 27.49 -17.49
C LEU A 118 -44.88 26.34 -16.79
N VAL A 119 -44.77 26.39 -15.46
CA VAL A 119 -44.27 25.26 -14.65
C VAL A 119 -45.14 24.02 -14.83
N ILE A 120 -46.46 24.16 -14.70
CA ILE A 120 -47.40 23.02 -14.75
C ILE A 120 -47.48 22.44 -16.17
N LYS A 121 -47.63 23.28 -17.19
CA LYS A 121 -47.88 22.83 -18.57
C LYS A 121 -46.63 22.47 -19.36
N LYS A 122 -45.46 23.03 -19.04
CA LYS A 122 -44.24 22.85 -19.84
C LYS A 122 -43.06 22.29 -19.05
N ALA A 123 -42.73 22.87 -17.90
CA ALA A 123 -41.56 22.43 -17.13
C ALA A 123 -41.77 21.03 -16.51
N ASN A 124 -42.90 20.78 -15.84
CA ASN A 124 -43.19 19.49 -15.21
C ASN A 124 -43.27 18.33 -16.23
N PRO A 125 -43.99 18.43 -17.36
CA PRO A 125 -44.03 17.37 -18.36
C PRO A 125 -42.65 17.11 -19.00
N MET A 126 -41.88 18.15 -19.28
CA MET A 126 -40.54 18.00 -19.87
C MET A 126 -39.56 17.35 -18.88
N ILE A 127 -39.61 17.72 -17.59
CA ILE A 127 -38.82 17.06 -16.54
C ILE A 127 -39.21 15.60 -16.41
N LYS A 128 -40.50 15.27 -16.49
CA LYS A 128 -40.99 13.88 -16.43
C LYS A 128 -40.48 13.07 -17.62
N ALA A 129 -40.59 13.60 -18.84
CA ALA A 129 -40.11 12.96 -20.05
C ALA A 129 -38.60 12.73 -20.03
N LEU A 130 -37.81 13.75 -19.66
CA LEU A 130 -36.36 13.64 -19.54
C LEU A 130 -35.93 12.66 -18.45
N LYS A 131 -36.67 12.61 -17.33
CA LYS A 131 -36.40 11.64 -16.27
C LYS A 131 -36.61 10.23 -16.80
N GLN A 132 -37.72 9.98 -17.49
CA GLN A 132 -38.00 8.69 -18.10
C GLN A 132 -36.94 8.31 -19.15
N GLU A 133 -36.54 9.25 -20.01
CA GLU A 133 -35.44 9.07 -20.98
C GLU A 133 -34.13 8.67 -20.28
N THR A 134 -33.77 9.35 -19.20
CA THR A 134 -32.58 9.00 -18.40
C THR A 134 -32.70 7.62 -17.75
N ASP A 135 -33.85 7.29 -17.17
CA ASP A 135 -34.09 5.99 -16.51
C ASP A 135 -34.03 4.85 -17.54
N GLU A 136 -34.60 5.05 -18.75
CA GLU A 136 -34.52 4.11 -19.86
C GLU A 136 -33.08 3.92 -20.37
N LEU A 137 -32.32 5.02 -20.50
CA LEU A 137 -30.90 4.97 -20.88
C LEU A 137 -30.07 4.22 -19.82
N GLN A 138 -30.31 4.48 -18.53
CA GLN A 138 -29.65 3.76 -17.45
C GLN A 138 -29.93 2.25 -17.51
N ASN A 139 -31.18 1.86 -17.77
CA ASN A 139 -31.54 0.45 -17.92
C ASN A 139 -30.83 -0.19 -19.12
N LYS A 140 -30.76 0.49 -20.27
CA LYS A 140 -30.01 0.01 -21.45
C LYS A 140 -28.51 -0.15 -21.15
N ILE A 141 -27.93 0.82 -20.46
CA ILE A 141 -26.53 0.79 -20.01
C ILE A 141 -26.30 -0.42 -19.09
N ASN A 142 -27.18 -0.65 -18.10
CA ASN A 142 -27.05 -1.79 -17.18
C ASN A 142 -27.13 -3.14 -17.89
N ILE A 143 -28.02 -3.29 -18.87
CA ILE A 143 -28.13 -4.50 -19.70
C ILE A 143 -26.83 -4.73 -20.47
N LYS A 144 -26.31 -3.68 -21.11
CA LYS A 144 -25.05 -3.74 -21.88
C LYS A 144 -23.84 -3.99 -21.00
N TYR A 145 -23.82 -3.45 -19.78
CA TYR A 145 -22.80 -3.79 -18.79
C TYR A 145 -22.83 -5.27 -18.44
N LYS A 146 -24.01 -5.84 -18.18
CA LYS A 146 -24.15 -7.28 -17.88
C LYS A 146 -23.67 -8.16 -19.04
N GLU A 147 -23.97 -7.75 -20.27
CA GLU A 147 -23.48 -8.38 -21.50
C GLU A 147 -21.94 -8.34 -21.56
N ALA A 148 -21.33 -7.16 -21.39
CA ALA A 148 -19.88 -6.99 -21.45
C ALA A 148 -19.15 -7.75 -20.32
N TRP A 149 -19.70 -7.76 -19.11
CA TRP A 149 -19.18 -8.58 -18.01
C TRP A 149 -19.29 -10.08 -18.30
N GLY A 150 -20.38 -10.51 -18.94
CA GLY A 150 -20.55 -11.88 -19.41
C GLY A 150 -19.50 -12.28 -20.44
N GLN A 151 -19.23 -11.40 -21.43
CA GLN A 151 -18.19 -11.61 -22.44
C GLN A 151 -16.80 -11.76 -21.80
N MET A 152 -16.47 -10.94 -20.79
CA MET A 152 -15.15 -10.95 -20.15
C MET A 152 -14.97 -11.97 -19.03
N MET A 153 -16.04 -12.66 -18.62
CA MET A 153 -16.02 -13.60 -17.49
C MET A 153 -14.96 -14.70 -17.65
N GLY A 154 -14.81 -15.24 -18.86
CA GLY A 154 -13.82 -16.27 -19.16
C GLY A 154 -12.39 -15.81 -18.83
N LEU A 155 -12.03 -14.59 -19.23
CA LEU A 155 -10.69 -14.04 -19.00
C LEU A 155 -10.49 -13.63 -17.53
N ASN A 156 -11.49 -12.98 -16.93
CA ASN A 156 -11.45 -12.58 -15.52
C ASN A 156 -11.17 -13.77 -14.59
N ASN A 157 -11.76 -14.93 -14.88
CA ASN A 157 -11.57 -16.14 -14.07
C ASN A 157 -10.19 -16.81 -14.21
N LEU A 158 -9.38 -16.42 -15.20
CA LEU A 158 -8.05 -17.02 -15.41
C LEU A 158 -6.95 -16.36 -14.58
N PHE A 159 -7.14 -15.13 -14.09
CA PHE A 159 -6.11 -14.42 -13.33
C PHE A 159 -5.81 -15.12 -11.98
N LYS A 160 -4.52 -15.24 -11.66
CA LYS A 160 -4.01 -15.87 -10.43
C LYS A 160 -3.00 -14.96 -9.76
N THR A 161 -2.86 -15.09 -8.44
CA THR A 161 -1.95 -14.29 -7.62
C THR A 161 -0.48 -14.55 -7.98
N GLU A 162 -0.15 -15.77 -8.41
CA GLU A 162 1.24 -16.21 -8.64
C GLU A 162 1.79 -15.78 -10.01
N MET A 163 0.95 -15.21 -10.90
CA MET A 163 1.34 -14.88 -12.28
C MET A 163 2.51 -13.89 -12.37
N ALA A 164 2.61 -12.96 -11.41
CA ALA A 164 3.70 -11.98 -11.40
C ALA A 164 5.06 -12.62 -11.15
N VAL A 165 5.10 -13.57 -10.22
CA VAL A 165 6.28 -14.36 -9.88
C VAL A 165 6.62 -15.33 -11.02
N GLU A 166 5.62 -15.99 -11.62
CA GLU A 166 5.80 -16.86 -12.78
C GLU A 166 6.44 -16.10 -13.95
N LEU A 167 5.89 -14.93 -14.31
CA LEU A 167 6.42 -14.08 -15.37
C LEU A 167 7.82 -13.55 -15.05
N PHE A 168 8.09 -13.21 -13.79
CA PHE A 168 9.42 -12.81 -13.35
C PHE A 168 10.43 -13.93 -13.63
N GLN A 169 10.13 -15.17 -13.20
CA GLN A 169 11.01 -16.33 -13.37
C GLN A 169 11.18 -16.77 -14.83
N ILE A 170 10.15 -16.58 -15.67
CA ILE A 170 10.27 -16.81 -17.11
C ILE A 170 11.34 -15.87 -17.69
N THR A 171 11.33 -14.58 -17.32
CA THR A 171 12.34 -13.64 -17.81
C THR A 171 13.70 -13.87 -17.16
N LEU A 172 13.77 -13.99 -15.84
CA LEU A 172 15.01 -14.10 -15.08
C LEU A 172 15.02 -15.38 -14.21
N PRO A 173 15.33 -16.55 -14.80
CA PRO A 173 15.30 -17.83 -14.10
C PRO A 173 16.39 -18.00 -13.04
N LEU A 174 17.39 -17.10 -13.04
CA LEU A 174 18.46 -17.03 -12.04
C LEU A 174 17.92 -16.85 -10.61
N ILE A 175 16.84 -16.08 -10.46
CA ILE A 175 16.17 -15.83 -9.19
C ILE A 175 14.92 -16.70 -9.18
N LYS A 176 14.91 -17.72 -8.33
CA LYS A 176 13.80 -18.66 -8.20
C LYS A 176 13.01 -18.32 -6.96
N PHE A 177 11.68 -18.25 -7.06
CA PHE A 177 10.82 -18.09 -5.91
C PHE A 177 10.29 -19.45 -5.47
N ASP A 178 10.20 -19.63 -4.17
CA ASP A 178 9.51 -20.78 -3.58
C ASP A 178 7.99 -20.57 -3.71
N HIS A 179 7.22 -21.65 -3.61
CA HIS A 179 5.76 -21.55 -3.64
C HIS A 179 5.22 -20.74 -2.43
N PHE A 180 5.76 -21.04 -1.25
CA PHE A 180 5.52 -20.36 0.01
C PHE A 180 6.79 -20.42 0.86
N PHE A 181 6.89 -19.57 1.88
CA PHE A 181 8.03 -19.57 2.77
C PHE A 181 7.90 -20.68 3.82
N ASP A 182 8.55 -21.81 3.56
CA ASP A 182 8.47 -23.00 4.41
C ASP A 182 9.40 -22.94 5.64
N SER A 183 9.13 -23.82 6.61
CA SER A 183 9.93 -23.93 7.83
C SER A 183 11.36 -24.40 7.58
N ARG A 184 11.59 -25.20 6.53
CA ARG A 184 12.92 -25.68 6.11
C ARG A 184 13.82 -24.53 5.70
N ARG A 185 13.30 -23.61 4.87
CA ARG A 185 14.00 -22.42 4.37
C ARG A 185 14.26 -21.43 5.49
N LEU A 186 13.31 -21.24 6.41
CA LEU A 186 13.51 -20.38 7.58
C LEU A 186 14.58 -20.96 8.51
N GLU A 187 14.55 -22.27 8.79
CA GLU A 187 15.59 -22.93 9.57
C GLU A 187 16.95 -22.79 8.88
N TYR A 188 17.01 -22.97 7.56
CA TYR A 188 18.23 -22.81 6.79
C TYR A 188 18.84 -21.41 6.95
N LEU A 189 18.02 -20.35 6.81
CA LEU A 189 18.44 -18.97 7.03
C LEU A 189 18.91 -18.71 8.48
N THR A 190 18.21 -19.25 9.47
CA THR A 190 18.50 -19.02 10.89
C THR A 190 19.70 -19.80 11.39
N ARG A 191 19.74 -21.12 11.18
CA ARG A 191 20.80 -22.00 11.70
C ARG A 191 22.10 -21.88 10.92
N LYS A 192 22.04 -21.77 9.59
CA LYS A 192 23.26 -21.73 8.78
C LYS A 192 23.80 -20.32 8.58
N PHE A 193 22.94 -19.40 8.13
CA PHE A 193 23.39 -18.05 7.81
C PHE A 193 23.32 -17.10 9.02
N GLY A 194 22.70 -17.52 10.13
CA GLY A 194 22.65 -16.74 11.35
C GLY A 194 21.59 -15.63 11.35
N LEU A 195 20.48 -15.81 10.60
CA LEU A 195 19.33 -14.92 10.69
C LEU A 195 18.83 -14.88 12.15
N PRO A 196 18.77 -13.70 12.80
CA PRO A 196 18.28 -13.61 14.16
C PRO A 196 16.83 -14.08 14.28
N LYS A 197 16.52 -14.84 15.33
CA LYS A 197 15.14 -15.24 15.62
C LYS A 197 14.34 -14.00 16.04
N GLU A 198 13.26 -13.71 15.33
CA GLU A 198 12.37 -12.61 15.68
C GLU A 198 11.47 -13.01 16.86
N MET A 199 11.47 -12.23 17.95
CA MET A 199 10.64 -12.48 19.14
C MET A 199 9.79 -11.28 19.57
N GLY A 200 9.77 -10.20 18.78
CA GLY A 200 9.04 -8.97 19.11
C GLY A 200 7.54 -9.05 18.81
N THR A 201 6.74 -8.32 19.60
CA THR A 201 5.29 -8.12 19.39
C THR A 201 4.99 -6.77 18.71
N ASP A 202 6.02 -6.11 18.20
CA ASP A 202 5.99 -4.78 17.61
C ASP A 202 5.89 -4.81 16.09
N ARG A 203 5.84 -5.99 15.47
CA ARG A 203 5.69 -6.13 14.02
C ARG A 203 4.91 -7.36 13.59
N SER A 204 4.25 -7.26 12.44
CA SER A 204 3.51 -8.34 11.81
C SER A 204 3.76 -8.36 10.31
N THR A 205 3.90 -9.54 9.71
CA THR A 205 4.16 -9.69 8.28
C THR A 205 2.88 -9.53 7.45
N LEU A 206 2.89 -8.56 6.52
CA LEU A 206 1.78 -8.28 5.60
C LEU A 206 1.95 -9.02 4.26
N TYR A 207 3.20 -9.25 3.85
CA TYR A 207 3.57 -9.94 2.62
C TYR A 207 4.91 -10.64 2.84
N VAL A 208 5.06 -11.88 2.35
CA VAL A 208 6.35 -12.56 2.28
C VAL A 208 6.48 -13.42 1.03
N LYS A 209 7.68 -13.43 0.43
CA LYS A 209 8.06 -14.44 -0.57
C LYS A 209 9.52 -14.84 -0.42
N SER A 210 9.75 -16.14 -0.24
CA SER A 210 11.10 -16.71 -0.21
C SER A 210 11.54 -17.23 -1.57
N GLY A 211 12.82 -17.56 -1.66
CA GLY A 211 13.39 -18.17 -2.85
C GLY A 211 14.89 -18.37 -2.72
N GLU A 212 15.54 -18.52 -3.88
CA GLU A 212 16.99 -18.67 -3.97
C GLU A 212 17.61 -18.00 -5.20
N ILE A 213 18.87 -17.61 -5.05
CA ILE A 213 19.75 -17.17 -6.13
C ILE A 213 20.96 -18.10 -6.11
N ASN A 214 21.12 -18.94 -7.14
CA ASN A 214 22.19 -19.95 -7.19
C ASN A 214 22.29 -20.82 -5.92
N GLY A 215 21.14 -21.19 -5.34
CA GLY A 215 21.03 -21.99 -4.11
C GLY A 215 21.13 -21.19 -2.80
N ASN A 216 21.56 -19.92 -2.85
CA ASN A 216 21.58 -19.05 -1.68
C ASN A 216 20.18 -18.55 -1.35
N PRO A 217 19.69 -18.71 -0.10
CA PRO A 217 18.32 -18.40 0.25
C PRO A 217 18.09 -16.89 0.36
N PHE A 218 16.90 -16.45 -0.01
CA PHE A 218 16.40 -15.11 0.27
C PHE A 218 14.94 -15.13 0.70
N PHE A 219 14.48 -14.02 1.28
CA PHE A 219 13.06 -13.69 1.30
C PHE A 219 12.85 -12.18 1.23
N ILE A 220 11.79 -11.76 0.55
CA ILE A 220 11.28 -10.39 0.57
C ILE A 220 10.09 -10.37 1.53
N SER A 221 10.02 -9.36 2.38
CA SER A 221 8.92 -9.19 3.33
C SER A 221 8.49 -7.74 3.39
N ASP A 222 7.19 -7.48 3.48
CA ASP A 222 6.66 -6.18 3.95
C ASP A 222 6.01 -6.38 5.30
N ASN A 223 6.52 -5.69 6.31
CA ASN A 223 6.06 -5.82 7.68
C ASN A 223 5.41 -4.53 8.14
N LEU A 224 4.28 -4.67 8.84
CA LEU A 224 3.70 -3.63 9.67
C LEU A 224 4.51 -3.51 10.95
N TYR A 225 5.07 -2.33 11.23
CA TYR A 225 5.76 -2.00 12.46
C TYR A 225 4.90 -1.08 13.33
N HIS A 226 4.90 -1.34 14.63
CA HIS A 226 4.32 -0.53 15.67
C HIS A 226 5.44 0.10 16.53
N LYS A 227 5.33 1.38 16.81
CA LYS A 227 6.14 2.05 17.83
C LYS A 227 5.30 2.97 18.69
N MET A 228 5.59 3.00 19.99
CA MET A 228 5.03 3.99 20.88
C MET A 228 5.79 5.31 20.72
N GLY A 229 5.11 6.34 20.20
CA GLY A 229 5.64 7.70 20.12
C GLY A 229 4.88 8.62 21.06
N THR A 230 4.93 9.92 20.77
CA THR A 230 4.19 10.95 21.50
C THR A 230 3.40 11.83 20.55
N LYS A 231 2.21 12.27 20.98
CA LYS A 231 1.34 13.19 20.26
C LYS A 231 1.03 14.40 21.13
N ASP A 232 1.08 15.57 20.50
CA ASP A 232 0.68 16.82 21.14
C ASP A 232 -0.84 17.03 20.98
N TYR A 233 -1.50 17.29 22.09
CA TYR A 233 -2.92 17.59 22.19
C TYR A 233 -3.09 19.03 22.64
N THR A 234 -3.97 19.78 21.97
CA THR A 234 -4.15 21.21 22.21
C THR A 234 -5.59 21.50 22.59
N GLY A 235 -5.78 22.30 23.64
CA GLY A 235 -7.07 22.82 24.08
C GLY A 235 -7.03 24.34 24.13
N SER A 236 -8.18 24.98 23.96
CA SER A 236 -8.30 26.44 23.99
C SER A 236 -9.58 26.89 24.64
N ILE A 237 -9.53 28.04 25.31
CA ILE A 237 -10.69 28.76 25.84
C ILE A 237 -10.64 30.22 25.37
N VAL A 238 -11.79 30.85 25.25
CA VAL A 238 -11.89 32.28 24.97
C VAL A 238 -12.27 33.00 26.25
N ILE A 239 -11.45 33.96 26.66
CA ILE A 239 -11.69 34.82 27.82
C ILE A 239 -12.06 36.22 27.33
N THR A 240 -12.97 36.89 28.04
CA THR A 240 -13.40 38.26 27.74
C THR A 240 -13.36 39.11 29.00
N TRP A 241 -12.86 40.35 28.86
CA TRP A 241 -12.82 41.32 29.96
C TRP A 241 -12.97 42.74 29.45
N THR A 242 -13.25 43.69 30.33
CA THR A 242 -13.41 45.11 29.98
C THR A 242 -12.24 45.93 30.51
N GLU A 243 -11.65 46.77 29.66
CA GLU A 243 -10.60 47.72 30.03
C GLU A 243 -11.10 49.15 29.84
N THR A 244 -10.86 50.00 30.84
CA THR A 244 -11.12 51.44 30.74
C THR A 244 -9.85 52.14 30.30
N THR A 245 -9.86 52.73 29.10
CA THR A 245 -8.74 53.46 28.51
C THR A 245 -9.11 54.92 28.28
N ARG A 246 -8.15 55.84 28.32
CA ARG A 246 -8.40 57.23 27.89
C ARG A 246 -8.25 57.33 26.38
N ASP A 247 -9.22 57.96 25.72
CA ASP A 247 -9.13 58.28 24.30
C ASP A 247 -8.16 59.45 24.05
N SER A 248 -7.87 59.75 22.77
CA SER A 248 -7.00 60.86 22.37
C SER A 248 -7.52 62.25 22.77
N LYS A 249 -8.74 62.34 23.30
CA LYS A 249 -9.40 63.56 23.79
C LYS A 249 -9.50 63.59 25.34
N GLY A 250 -8.94 62.59 26.03
CA GLY A 250 -8.90 62.52 27.50
C GLY A 250 -10.13 61.89 28.17
N ASN A 251 -11.14 61.45 27.41
CA ASN A 251 -12.35 60.83 27.95
C ASN A 251 -12.09 59.36 28.29
N LEU A 252 -12.72 58.86 29.37
CA LEU A 252 -12.70 57.45 29.73
C LEU A 252 -13.63 56.67 28.79
N VAL A 253 -13.08 55.67 28.10
CA VAL A 253 -13.81 54.77 27.21
C VAL A 253 -13.59 53.33 27.68
N THR A 254 -14.69 52.64 27.95
CA THR A 254 -14.69 51.21 28.28
C THR A 254 -14.70 50.40 26.99
N ARG A 255 -13.74 49.49 26.83
CA ARG A 255 -13.65 48.59 25.67
C ARG A 255 -13.65 47.14 26.13
N THR A 256 -14.46 46.32 25.47
CA THR A 256 -14.41 44.87 25.64
C THR A 256 -13.21 44.31 24.89
N ARG A 257 -12.39 43.52 25.59
CA ARG A 257 -11.28 42.72 25.07
C ARG A 257 -11.67 41.24 25.07
N SER A 258 -11.06 40.49 24.17
CA SER A 258 -11.17 39.05 24.08
C SER A 258 -9.80 38.46 23.78
N GLN A 259 -9.47 37.34 24.40
CA GLN A 259 -8.24 36.58 24.15
C GLN A 259 -8.54 35.10 24.11
N THR A 260 -7.94 34.39 23.14
CA THR A 260 -7.92 32.93 23.12
C THR A 260 -6.68 32.44 23.86
N LEU A 261 -6.87 31.74 24.97
CA LEU A 261 -5.80 31.03 25.66
C LEU A 261 -5.72 29.60 25.15
N THR A 262 -4.52 29.16 24.79
CA THR A 262 -4.28 27.83 24.23
C THR A 262 -3.26 27.09 25.08
N ALA A 263 -3.52 25.83 25.44
CA ALA A 263 -2.59 24.94 26.14
C ALA A 263 -2.32 23.68 25.32
N THR A 264 -1.11 23.14 25.45
CA THR A 264 -0.69 21.91 24.77
C THR A 264 -0.10 20.95 25.80
N ILE A 265 -0.48 19.68 25.70
CA ILE A 265 0.10 18.57 26.48
C ILE A 265 0.61 17.51 25.51
N THR A 266 1.68 16.81 25.89
CA THR A 266 2.26 15.72 25.11
C THR A 266 1.94 14.39 25.79
N LYS A 267 1.36 13.43 25.06
CA LYS A 267 0.94 12.12 25.58
C LYS A 267 1.40 10.97 24.68
N PRO A 268 1.61 9.75 25.21
CA PRO A 268 1.96 8.59 24.39
C PRO A 268 0.91 8.30 23.30
N CYS A 269 1.36 7.87 22.13
CA CYS A 269 0.49 7.53 21.00
C CYS A 269 1.13 6.40 20.17
N PRO A 270 0.40 5.31 19.86
CA PRO A 270 0.92 4.26 18.97
C PRO A 270 0.96 4.78 17.53
N TYR A 271 2.05 4.49 16.84
CA TYR A 271 2.25 4.78 15.41
C TYR A 271 2.52 3.48 14.66
N TYR A 272 1.94 3.38 13.47
CA TYR A 272 2.06 2.23 12.60
C TYR A 272 2.67 2.65 11.26
N SER A 273 3.60 1.87 10.75
CA SER A 273 4.23 2.10 9.44
C SER A 273 4.62 0.77 8.80
N THR A 274 4.54 0.67 7.48
CA THR A 274 5.05 -0.49 6.75
C THR A 274 6.52 -0.29 6.39
N MET A 275 7.27 -1.38 6.31
CA MET A 275 8.66 -1.35 5.87
C MET A 275 8.96 -2.64 5.10
N PRO A 276 9.08 -2.55 3.77
CA PRO A 276 9.55 -3.65 2.95
C PRO A 276 11.06 -3.81 3.06
N PHE A 277 11.51 -5.05 3.02
CA PHE A 277 12.93 -5.41 3.03
C PHE A 277 13.18 -6.75 2.33
N LEU A 278 14.40 -6.91 1.83
CA LEU A 278 14.92 -8.17 1.28
C LEU A 278 16.00 -8.68 2.22
N VAL A 279 15.90 -9.94 2.64
CA VAL A 279 16.96 -10.68 3.33
C VAL A 279 17.60 -11.66 2.37
N TYR A 280 18.92 -11.69 2.34
CA TYR A 280 19.71 -12.59 1.50
C TYR A 280 20.84 -13.23 2.30
N GLY A 281 20.83 -14.56 2.40
CA GLY A 281 21.87 -15.35 3.07
C GLY A 281 22.96 -15.74 2.08
N ASN A 282 24.21 -15.36 2.35
CA ASN A 282 25.37 -15.74 1.54
C ASN A 282 26.63 -15.85 2.42
N GLU A 283 27.41 -16.90 2.21
CA GLU A 283 28.61 -17.21 3.00
C GLU A 283 29.82 -16.29 2.69
N ALA A 284 29.73 -15.44 1.66
CA ALA A 284 30.79 -14.50 1.31
C ALA A 284 30.98 -13.46 2.42
N ALA A 285 32.24 -13.25 2.82
CA ALA A 285 32.64 -12.32 3.88
C ALA A 285 31.86 -12.58 5.20
N PRO A 286 32.07 -13.75 5.85
CA PRO A 286 31.24 -14.22 6.95
C PRO A 286 31.42 -13.46 8.27
N ASP A 287 32.50 -12.71 8.44
CA ASP A 287 32.78 -11.93 9.67
C ASP A 287 32.49 -10.44 9.51
N LEU A 288 32.20 -10.01 8.29
CA LEU A 288 31.95 -8.61 7.97
C LEU A 288 30.57 -8.17 8.46
N ILE A 289 30.58 -7.09 9.21
CA ILE A 289 29.40 -6.37 9.69
C ILE A 289 29.58 -4.91 9.29
N PHE A 290 28.56 -4.34 8.65
CA PHE A 290 28.44 -2.90 8.40
C PHE A 290 26.98 -2.54 8.16
N SER A 291 26.66 -1.25 8.29
CA SER A 291 25.42 -0.70 7.78
C SER A 291 25.70 0.55 6.96
N ARG A 292 24.83 0.82 6.01
CA ARG A 292 24.78 2.10 5.32
C ARG A 292 23.37 2.59 5.19
N ASP A 293 23.27 3.91 5.22
CA ASP A 293 22.09 4.65 4.84
C ASP A 293 22.32 5.24 3.44
N ASP A 294 21.23 5.51 2.74
CA ASP A 294 21.25 6.24 1.48
C ASP A 294 22.00 7.59 1.60
N SER A 295 22.57 8.01 0.49
CA SER A 295 23.35 9.24 0.36
C SER A 295 22.65 10.32 -0.44
N ASP A 296 21.45 10.04 -0.96
CA ASP A 296 20.71 10.90 -1.89
C ASP A 296 21.52 11.26 -3.14
N ALA A 297 22.41 10.36 -3.59
CA ALA A 297 23.34 10.63 -4.70
C ALA A 297 22.59 10.98 -6.00
N GLU A 298 21.44 10.36 -6.24
CA GLU A 298 20.54 10.61 -7.37
C GLU A 298 19.99 12.05 -7.39
N LYS A 299 19.95 12.74 -6.24
CA LYS A 299 19.54 14.15 -6.14
C LYS A 299 20.68 15.13 -6.43
N MET A 300 21.92 14.65 -6.56
CA MET A 300 23.11 15.49 -6.77
C MET A 300 23.59 15.49 -8.23
N THR A 301 24.10 16.62 -8.71
CA THR A 301 24.85 16.70 -9.97
C THR A 301 26.29 16.21 -9.79
N GLU A 302 26.98 15.85 -10.88
CA GLU A 302 28.37 15.38 -10.81
C GLU A 302 29.31 16.38 -10.08
N LYS A 303 29.14 17.67 -10.34
CA LYS A 303 29.90 18.74 -9.65
C LYS A 303 29.58 18.82 -8.16
N GLN A 304 28.33 18.53 -7.75
CA GLN A 304 27.95 18.49 -6.34
C GLN A 304 28.53 17.26 -5.64
N ILE A 305 28.51 16.10 -6.32
CA ILE A 305 29.14 14.86 -5.84
C ILE A 305 30.64 15.10 -5.62
N GLU A 306 31.36 15.63 -6.61
CA GLU A 306 32.80 15.90 -6.50
C GLU A 306 33.12 16.81 -5.30
N ARG A 307 32.34 17.89 -5.10
CA ARG A 307 32.49 18.80 -3.95
C ARG A 307 32.18 18.09 -2.63
N HIS A 308 31.14 17.28 -2.58
CA HIS A 308 30.76 16.50 -1.40
C HIS A 308 31.87 15.50 -1.02
N VAL A 309 32.33 14.71 -1.99
CA VAL A 309 33.43 13.74 -1.84
C VAL A 309 34.69 14.43 -1.33
N ASN A 310 35.11 15.53 -1.96
CA ASN A 310 36.29 16.29 -1.54
C ASN A 310 36.20 16.86 -0.12
N LYS A 311 34.99 17.21 0.34
CA LYS A 311 34.74 17.72 1.69
C LYS A 311 34.75 16.58 2.71
N GLU A 312 34.00 15.52 2.46
CA GLU A 312 33.82 14.41 3.41
C GLU A 312 35.09 13.57 3.51
N ILE A 313 35.85 13.37 2.43
CA ILE A 313 37.12 12.63 2.49
C ILE A 313 38.16 13.33 3.37
N LYS A 314 38.19 14.67 3.37
CA LYS A 314 39.07 15.47 4.25
C LYS A 314 38.70 15.26 5.72
N LYS A 315 37.41 15.17 6.03
CA LYS A 315 36.94 14.88 7.39
C LYS A 315 37.26 13.44 7.78
N LEU A 316 37.04 12.49 6.87
CA LEU A 316 37.29 11.08 7.12
C LEU A 316 38.78 10.83 7.41
N LYS A 317 39.68 11.37 6.59
CA LYS A 317 41.14 11.31 6.82
C LYS A 317 41.56 11.92 8.17
N LYS A 318 40.94 13.03 8.59
CA LYS A 318 41.19 13.64 9.90
C LYS A 318 40.69 12.77 11.06
N LYS A 319 39.57 12.08 10.88
CA LYS A 319 38.99 11.18 11.88
C LYS A 319 39.85 9.92 12.01
N THR A 320 40.22 9.30 10.88
CA THR A 320 41.00 8.07 10.87
C THR A 320 42.44 8.27 11.34
N ALA A 321 43.05 9.42 11.07
CA ALA A 321 44.40 9.72 11.58
C ALA A 321 44.48 9.85 13.11
N LYS A 322 43.35 10.05 13.80
CA LYS A 322 43.29 10.23 15.25
C LYS A 322 42.93 8.95 16.02
N ASP A 323 42.49 7.91 15.32
CA ASP A 323 41.95 6.70 15.92
C ASP A 323 42.76 5.48 15.42
N PRO A 324 43.52 4.81 16.30
CA PRO A 324 44.30 3.62 15.95
C PRO A 324 43.45 2.45 15.43
N ASN A 325 42.17 2.41 15.78
CA ASN A 325 41.22 1.38 15.35
C ASN A 325 40.36 1.83 14.16
N ALA A 326 40.72 2.94 13.51
CA ALA A 326 39.95 3.46 12.40
C ALA A 326 39.96 2.55 11.17
N ILE A 327 38.89 2.68 10.38
CA ILE A 327 38.77 2.04 9.08
C ILE A 327 39.90 2.45 8.12
N THR A 328 40.26 1.54 7.23
CA THR A 328 41.19 1.85 6.13
C THR A 328 40.39 2.34 4.93
N ILE A 329 40.56 3.62 4.58
CA ILE A 329 39.89 4.26 3.45
C ILE A 329 40.24 3.53 2.13
N ILE A 330 39.25 3.20 1.30
CA ILE A 330 39.47 2.64 -0.04
C ILE A 330 39.95 3.74 -1.01
N GLY A 331 40.75 3.36 -2.02
CA GLY A 331 41.30 4.31 -3.00
C GLY A 331 40.25 5.01 -3.87
N ASN A 332 39.09 4.37 -4.06
CA ASN A 332 37.91 4.98 -4.67
C ASN A 332 37.15 5.83 -3.64
N TYR A 333 37.52 7.10 -3.55
CA TYR A 333 36.92 8.02 -2.57
C TYR A 333 35.45 8.33 -2.84
N GLU A 334 35.01 8.28 -4.10
CA GLU A 334 33.60 8.49 -4.43
C GLU A 334 32.74 7.38 -3.83
N PHE A 335 33.13 6.12 -4.06
CA PHE A 335 32.47 4.98 -3.42
C PHE A 335 32.55 5.05 -1.90
N GLU A 336 33.72 5.33 -1.31
CA GLU A 336 33.87 5.40 0.14
C GLU A 336 32.93 6.43 0.80
N VAL A 337 32.73 7.58 0.14
CA VAL A 337 31.88 8.66 0.67
C VAL A 337 30.40 8.40 0.41
N LEU A 338 30.02 7.91 -0.78
CA LEU A 338 28.61 7.69 -1.11
C LEU A 338 28.06 6.40 -0.49
N TRP A 339 28.82 5.30 -0.48
CA TRP A 339 28.37 4.02 0.09
C TRP A 339 28.26 4.05 1.61
N ARG A 340 28.96 4.97 2.30
CA ARG A 340 28.81 5.28 3.74
C ARG A 340 28.94 4.11 4.74
N ALA A 341 29.51 2.98 4.35
CA ALA A 341 29.79 1.84 5.24
C ALA A 341 31.00 2.09 6.18
N GLN A 342 30.96 3.16 6.96
CA GLN A 342 32.07 3.61 7.82
C GLN A 342 32.12 2.89 9.17
N ASN A 343 31.06 2.18 9.56
CA ASN A 343 30.97 1.38 10.78
C ASN A 343 31.37 -0.08 10.57
N ARG A 344 32.07 -0.38 9.46
CA ARG A 344 32.52 -1.73 9.12
C ARG A 344 33.56 -2.26 10.12
N ASN A 345 33.53 -3.57 10.39
CA ASN A 345 34.43 -4.21 11.36
C ASN A 345 35.59 -5.02 10.74
N ASN A 346 35.56 -5.33 9.43
CA ASN A 346 36.55 -6.20 8.77
C ASN A 346 36.95 -5.67 7.38
N GLU A 347 38.10 -4.99 7.30
CA GLU A 347 38.59 -4.36 6.06
C GLU A 347 38.91 -5.35 4.93
N VAL A 348 39.48 -6.51 5.28
CA VAL A 348 39.89 -7.52 4.29
C VAL A 348 38.65 -8.07 3.58
N GLN A 349 37.65 -8.47 4.36
CA GLN A 349 36.40 -9.00 3.82
C GLN A 349 35.56 -7.92 3.13
N PHE A 350 35.61 -6.67 3.60
CA PHE A 350 34.95 -5.54 2.92
C PHE A 350 35.53 -5.33 1.51
N ARG A 351 36.86 -5.31 1.38
CA ARG A 351 37.52 -5.17 0.07
C ARG A 351 37.35 -6.39 -0.84
N LEU A 352 37.19 -7.58 -0.26
CA LEU A 352 36.87 -8.81 -0.98
C LEU A 352 35.50 -8.72 -1.67
N LEU A 353 34.46 -8.22 -0.98
CA LEU A 353 33.14 -8.03 -1.57
C LEU A 353 33.11 -6.88 -2.57
N PHE A 354 33.58 -5.71 -2.15
CA PHE A 354 33.49 -4.48 -2.92
C PHE A 354 34.70 -4.34 -3.84
N THR A 355 34.80 -5.25 -4.81
CA THR A 355 35.78 -5.19 -5.91
C THR A 355 35.60 -3.93 -6.76
N ALA A 356 36.57 -3.62 -7.62
CA ALA A 356 36.47 -2.44 -8.52
C ALA A 356 35.19 -2.48 -9.39
N LEU A 357 34.79 -3.68 -9.85
CA LEU A 357 33.53 -3.86 -10.57
C LEU A 357 32.33 -3.55 -9.67
N ALA A 358 32.27 -4.16 -8.48
CA ALA A 358 31.15 -3.93 -7.55
C ALA A 358 30.99 -2.46 -7.17
N GLN A 359 32.09 -1.77 -6.90
CA GLN A 359 32.07 -0.33 -6.59
C GLN A 359 31.51 0.49 -7.76
N ARG A 360 31.91 0.17 -8.99
CA ARG A 360 31.44 0.86 -10.20
C ARG A 360 29.93 0.65 -10.42
N GLU A 361 29.45 -0.59 -10.29
CA GLU A 361 28.04 -0.91 -10.51
C GLU A 361 27.13 -0.35 -9.41
N LEU A 362 27.56 -0.41 -8.15
CA LEU A 362 26.84 0.23 -7.05
C LEU A 362 26.78 1.75 -7.22
N LEU A 363 27.89 2.40 -7.61
CA LEU A 363 27.88 3.83 -7.93
C LEU A 363 26.95 4.14 -9.11
N ALA A 364 26.92 3.30 -10.14
CA ALA A 364 26.01 3.47 -11.27
C ALA A 364 24.54 3.39 -10.83
N LEU A 365 24.18 2.43 -9.98
CA LEU A 365 22.83 2.31 -9.39
C LEU A 365 22.47 3.55 -8.56
N MET A 366 23.35 3.93 -7.62
CA MET A 366 23.11 5.03 -6.68
C MET A 366 22.98 6.39 -7.38
N LYS A 367 23.70 6.60 -8.48
CA LYS A 367 23.69 7.86 -9.24
C LYS A 367 22.62 7.89 -10.34
N ASP A 368 21.94 6.78 -10.60
CA ASP A 368 20.95 6.72 -11.66
C ASP A 368 19.73 7.60 -11.35
N LYS A 369 19.16 8.21 -12.39
CA LYS A 369 18.00 9.12 -12.30
C LYS A 369 16.89 8.79 -13.28
N LYS A 370 17.05 7.74 -14.09
CA LYS A 370 16.23 7.52 -15.29
C LYS A 370 15.66 6.11 -15.38
N ILE A 371 16.49 5.11 -15.10
CA ILE A 371 16.18 3.71 -15.37
C ILE A 371 15.66 3.06 -14.08
N ALA A 372 16.45 3.14 -13.01
CA ALA A 372 16.22 2.60 -11.68
C ALA A 372 15.56 3.66 -10.77
N TYR A 373 15.87 3.61 -9.46
CA TYR A 373 15.34 4.48 -8.43
C TYR A 373 16.44 5.34 -7.75
N GLY A 374 17.72 5.16 -8.12
CA GLY A 374 18.84 5.89 -7.55
C GLY A 374 19.37 5.26 -6.26
N ASP A 375 19.89 6.08 -5.35
CA ASP A 375 20.34 5.63 -4.03
C ASP A 375 19.15 5.54 -3.06
N ASP A 376 18.14 4.73 -3.37
CA ASP A 376 16.87 4.68 -2.64
C ASP A 376 16.75 3.47 -1.69
N PHE A 377 17.86 2.98 -1.15
CA PHE A 377 17.85 1.78 -0.33
C PHE A 377 18.81 1.89 0.85
N ASN A 378 18.53 1.25 1.98
CA ASN A 378 19.57 1.02 3.00
C ASN A 378 20.14 -0.39 2.85
N PHE A 379 21.39 -0.60 3.27
CA PHE A 379 22.03 -1.91 3.20
C PHE A 379 22.70 -2.24 4.52
N VAL A 380 22.33 -3.38 5.10
CA VAL A 380 22.93 -3.91 6.32
C VAL A 380 23.53 -5.26 6.00
N LYS A 381 24.83 -5.42 6.29
CA LYS A 381 25.45 -6.73 6.36
C LYS A 381 25.70 -7.07 7.82
N ASN A 382 25.19 -8.22 8.24
CA ASN A 382 25.51 -8.82 9.53
C ASN A 382 26.02 -10.24 9.27
N LYS A 383 27.33 -10.40 9.19
CA LYS A 383 27.97 -11.67 8.87
C LYS A 383 27.46 -12.19 7.52
N MET A 384 26.89 -13.39 7.49
CA MET A 384 26.38 -14.02 6.27
C MET A 384 24.98 -13.51 5.84
N ILE A 385 24.33 -12.67 6.65
CA ILE A 385 23.03 -12.08 6.30
C ILE A 385 23.22 -10.68 5.72
N ASN A 386 22.56 -10.44 4.59
CA ASN A 386 22.44 -9.14 3.94
C ASN A 386 20.99 -8.72 3.96
N ILE A 387 20.72 -7.47 4.35
CA ILE A 387 19.38 -6.91 4.36
C ILE A 387 19.40 -5.63 3.53
N VAL A 388 18.53 -5.58 2.53
CA VAL A 388 18.28 -4.39 1.71
C VAL A 388 16.92 -3.82 2.13
N TYR A 389 16.87 -2.52 2.42
CA TYR A 389 15.64 -1.80 2.72
C TYR A 389 15.32 -0.85 1.56
N PRO A 390 14.60 -1.31 0.51
CA PRO A 390 14.27 -0.48 -0.64
C PRO A 390 13.11 0.47 -0.34
N GLU A 391 13.28 1.76 -0.61
CA GLU A 391 12.23 2.75 -0.43
C GLU A 391 11.13 2.65 -1.51
N HIS A 392 11.51 2.36 -2.76
CA HIS A 392 10.54 2.23 -3.86
C HIS A 392 9.45 1.18 -3.62
N LEU A 393 9.71 0.14 -2.82
CA LEU A 393 8.69 -0.88 -2.50
C LEU A 393 7.57 -0.35 -1.61
N LYS A 394 7.79 0.73 -0.81
CA LYS A 394 6.75 1.27 0.08
C LYS A 394 5.54 1.82 -0.67
N GLN A 395 5.71 2.19 -1.94
CA GLN A 395 4.68 2.79 -2.77
C GLN A 395 4.10 1.81 -3.80
N PHE A 396 4.51 0.54 -3.75
CA PHE A 396 4.10 -0.48 -4.71
C PHE A 396 3.39 -1.63 -4.00
N ASP A 397 2.23 -2.02 -4.50
CA ASP A 397 1.46 -3.14 -3.96
C ASP A 397 2.01 -4.48 -4.48
N LEU A 398 2.75 -5.17 -3.61
CA LEU A 398 3.34 -6.48 -3.87
C LEU A 398 2.31 -7.62 -3.90
N ALA A 399 1.11 -7.40 -3.35
CA ALA A 399 0.16 -8.45 -3.03
C ALA A 399 -1.23 -8.17 -3.64
N ILE A 400 -1.29 -7.80 -4.93
CA ILE A 400 -2.58 -7.49 -5.56
C ILE A 400 -3.48 -8.72 -5.62
N SER A 401 -4.78 -8.50 -5.38
CA SER A 401 -5.81 -9.49 -5.66
C SER A 401 -6.02 -9.63 -7.18
N PRO A 402 -6.29 -10.85 -7.71
CA PRO A 402 -6.67 -11.04 -9.11
C PRO A 402 -7.83 -10.14 -9.57
N THR A 403 -8.71 -9.75 -8.63
CA THR A 403 -9.82 -8.83 -8.90
C THR A 403 -9.38 -7.45 -9.37
N TYR A 404 -8.13 -7.05 -9.11
CA TYR A 404 -7.54 -5.81 -9.64
C TYR A 404 -7.60 -5.75 -11.17
N PHE A 405 -7.42 -6.91 -11.83
CA PHE A 405 -7.44 -7.01 -13.28
C PHE A 405 -8.85 -7.15 -13.86
N HIS A 406 -9.87 -7.38 -13.03
CA HIS A 406 -11.22 -7.60 -13.53
C HIS A 406 -11.79 -6.31 -14.14
N SER A 407 -12.27 -6.43 -15.38
CA SER A 407 -13.07 -5.39 -16.02
C SER A 407 -14.05 -6.03 -17.01
N TYR A 408 -14.97 -5.22 -17.52
CA TYR A 408 -15.82 -5.53 -18.66
C TYR A 408 -15.19 -5.10 -20.00
N ASP A 409 -14.08 -4.35 -19.96
CA ASP A 409 -13.37 -3.81 -21.13
C ASP A 409 -12.02 -4.53 -21.33
N TYR A 410 -11.89 -5.27 -22.43
CA TYR A 410 -10.68 -6.02 -22.78
C TYR A 410 -9.40 -5.15 -22.80
N ASP A 411 -9.47 -3.95 -23.39
CA ASP A 411 -8.29 -3.09 -23.55
C ASP A 411 -7.84 -2.50 -22.20
N GLU A 412 -8.78 -2.28 -21.28
CA GLU A 412 -8.49 -1.91 -19.90
C GLU A 412 -7.78 -3.04 -19.15
N ILE A 413 -8.29 -4.28 -19.24
CA ILE A 413 -7.66 -5.46 -18.61
C ILE A 413 -6.23 -5.61 -19.14
N LYS A 414 -6.05 -5.59 -20.46
CA LYS A 414 -4.76 -5.74 -21.12
C LYS A 414 -3.75 -4.70 -20.61
N THR A 415 -4.18 -3.44 -20.53
CA THR A 415 -3.34 -2.33 -20.07
C THR A 415 -2.96 -2.51 -18.59
N LYS A 416 -3.94 -2.80 -17.72
CA LYS A 416 -3.71 -3.04 -16.29
C LYS A 416 -2.75 -4.20 -16.06
N PHE A 417 -2.99 -5.33 -16.74
CA PHE A 417 -2.15 -6.52 -16.63
C PHE A 417 -0.71 -6.22 -17.06
N ILE A 418 -0.51 -5.73 -18.29
CA ILE A 418 0.84 -5.46 -18.82
C ILE A 418 1.59 -4.47 -17.94
N ASN A 419 0.94 -3.39 -17.51
CA ASN A 419 1.58 -2.38 -16.67
C ASN A 419 1.96 -2.94 -15.31
N TYR A 420 1.06 -3.66 -14.63
CA TYR A 420 1.36 -4.23 -13.32
C TYR A 420 2.54 -5.20 -13.39
N GLN A 421 2.57 -6.13 -14.35
CA GLN A 421 3.65 -7.11 -14.43
C GLN A 421 5.00 -6.44 -14.73
N ASN A 422 5.02 -5.47 -15.65
CA ASN A 422 6.23 -4.69 -15.93
C ASN A 422 6.70 -3.88 -14.71
N TYR A 423 5.78 -3.30 -13.94
CA TYR A 423 6.13 -2.62 -12.70
C TYR A 423 6.63 -3.61 -11.64
N PHE A 424 5.94 -4.73 -11.43
CA PHE A 424 6.37 -5.76 -10.49
C PHE A 424 7.81 -6.21 -10.79
N PHE A 425 8.11 -6.53 -12.06
CA PHE A 425 9.45 -6.89 -12.49
C PHE A 425 10.48 -5.81 -12.20
N LYS A 426 10.18 -4.55 -12.54
CA LYS A 426 11.07 -3.41 -12.24
C LYS A 426 11.37 -3.30 -10.74
N HIS A 427 10.34 -3.25 -9.91
CA HIS A 427 10.46 -3.03 -8.47
C HIS A 427 11.22 -4.18 -7.80
N ILE A 428 10.87 -5.43 -8.09
CA ILE A 428 11.55 -6.60 -7.53
C ILE A 428 12.99 -6.70 -8.03
N TYR A 429 13.24 -6.47 -9.32
CA TYR A 429 14.60 -6.52 -9.87
C TYR A 429 15.53 -5.50 -9.20
N PHE A 430 15.09 -4.25 -9.03
CA PHE A 430 15.91 -3.21 -8.39
C PHE A 430 16.03 -3.38 -6.88
N THR A 431 15.15 -4.17 -6.24
CA THR A 431 15.37 -4.65 -4.87
C THR A 431 16.56 -5.62 -4.78
N PHE A 432 16.76 -6.46 -5.80
CA PHE A 432 17.92 -7.37 -5.89
C PHE A 432 19.18 -6.71 -6.45
N ALA A 433 19.07 -5.62 -7.22
CA ALA A 433 20.19 -5.00 -7.93
C ALA A 433 21.40 -4.66 -7.04
N PRO A 434 21.27 -4.19 -5.79
CA PRO A 434 22.41 -3.97 -4.90
C PRO A 434 23.18 -5.26 -4.55
N ILE A 435 22.49 -6.40 -4.46
CA ILE A 435 23.11 -7.71 -4.23
C ILE A 435 23.74 -8.22 -5.52
N LEU A 436 23.03 -8.10 -6.65
CA LEU A 436 23.55 -8.52 -7.97
C LEU A 436 24.77 -7.68 -8.37
N ALA A 437 24.87 -6.42 -7.97
CA ALA A 437 26.04 -5.60 -8.23
C ALA A 437 27.33 -6.12 -7.54
N ILE A 438 27.24 -7.07 -6.61
CA ILE A 438 28.38 -7.66 -5.90
C ILE A 438 28.69 -9.04 -6.53
N PRO A 439 29.73 -9.18 -7.36
CA PRO A 439 29.96 -10.42 -8.12
C PRO A 439 30.16 -11.65 -7.24
N LEU A 440 30.82 -11.49 -6.09
CA LEU A 440 31.10 -12.62 -5.19
C LEU A 440 29.82 -13.29 -4.67
N TYR A 441 28.73 -12.54 -4.50
CA TYR A 441 27.42 -13.09 -4.12
C TYR A 441 26.82 -13.98 -5.20
N GLN A 442 27.08 -13.70 -6.47
CA GLN A 442 26.55 -14.50 -7.57
C GLN A 442 27.38 -15.76 -7.84
N HIS A 443 28.69 -15.70 -7.61
CA HIS A 443 29.62 -16.82 -7.83
C HIS A 443 29.60 -17.87 -6.72
N GLN A 444 29.39 -17.44 -5.47
CA GLN A 444 29.49 -18.34 -4.32
C GLN A 444 28.20 -19.13 -4.14
N LYS A 445 28.25 -20.44 -4.42
CA LYS A 445 27.20 -21.38 -4.01
C LYS A 445 27.35 -21.68 -2.52
N PRO A 446 26.25 -21.88 -1.79
CA PRO A 446 26.33 -22.24 -0.40
C PRO A 446 26.79 -23.69 -0.25
N HIS A 447 27.49 -24.00 0.85
CA HIS A 447 27.83 -25.40 1.17
C HIS A 447 26.56 -26.25 1.39
N GLU A 448 26.67 -27.58 1.32
CA GLU A 448 25.52 -28.45 1.61
C GLU A 448 25.02 -28.23 3.06
N TYR A 449 23.70 -28.34 3.23
CA TYR A 449 23.05 -28.20 4.54
C TYR A 449 22.16 -29.41 4.80
N ILE A 450 22.38 -30.03 5.95
CA ILE A 450 21.60 -31.18 6.38
C ILE A 450 20.38 -30.63 7.11
N TYR A 451 19.22 -30.73 6.46
CA TYR A 451 17.95 -30.33 7.01
C TYR A 451 17.55 -31.21 8.20
N SER A 452 16.87 -30.61 9.17
CA SER A 452 16.21 -31.36 10.25
C SER A 452 15.10 -32.24 9.65
N GLY A 453 14.96 -33.48 10.13
CA GLY A 453 13.93 -34.38 9.62
C GLY A 453 12.50 -34.07 10.13
N LEU A 454 12.38 -33.27 11.18
CA LEU A 454 11.11 -32.90 11.83
C LEU A 454 11.07 -31.39 12.06
N TYR A 455 9.92 -30.79 11.73
CA TYR A 455 9.65 -29.36 11.87
C TYR A 455 8.38 -29.14 12.68
N ASP A 456 8.34 -28.04 13.43
CA ASP A 456 7.19 -27.67 14.25
C ASP A 456 5.96 -27.30 13.39
N SER A 457 6.18 -26.82 12.15
CA SER A 457 5.15 -26.49 11.17
C SER A 457 5.61 -26.74 9.72
N TYR A 458 4.67 -26.85 8.80
CA TYR A 458 4.95 -26.92 7.36
C TYR A 458 5.41 -25.58 6.80
N VAL A 459 4.71 -24.49 7.14
CA VAL A 459 5.09 -23.13 6.72
C VAL A 459 5.66 -22.30 7.86
N SER A 460 6.45 -21.29 7.50
CA SER A 460 7.08 -20.38 8.45
C SER A 460 6.06 -19.46 9.12
N PHE A 461 6.40 -18.92 10.28
CA PHE A 461 5.56 -17.93 10.98
C PHE A 461 5.32 -16.66 10.14
N TYR A 462 6.24 -16.30 9.23
CA TYR A 462 6.06 -15.20 8.29
C TYR A 462 4.85 -15.44 7.37
N GLU A 463 4.72 -16.66 6.85
CA GLU A 463 3.59 -17.05 6.00
C GLU A 463 2.29 -17.10 6.82
N HIS A 464 2.33 -17.64 8.04
CA HIS A 464 1.17 -17.64 8.94
C HIS A 464 0.69 -16.20 9.26
N GLU A 465 1.61 -15.26 9.48
CA GLU A 465 1.28 -13.85 9.72
C GLU A 465 0.71 -13.17 8.47
N GLU A 466 1.28 -13.40 7.28
CA GLU A 466 0.72 -12.90 6.02
C GLU A 466 -0.71 -13.41 5.83
N ILE A 467 -0.94 -14.70 6.07
CA ILE A 467 -2.27 -15.32 6.02
C ILE A 467 -3.25 -14.61 6.96
N ALA A 468 -2.88 -14.46 8.24
CA ALA A 468 -3.74 -13.81 9.23
C ALA A 468 -4.05 -12.35 8.85
N ASN A 469 -3.08 -11.60 8.32
CA ASN A 469 -3.31 -10.24 7.86
C ASN A 469 -4.21 -10.17 6.62
N LYS A 470 -4.11 -11.13 5.69
CA LYS A 470 -4.98 -11.21 4.51
C LYS A 470 -6.42 -11.59 4.85
N MET A 471 -6.64 -12.39 5.89
CA MET A 471 -8.00 -12.63 6.42
C MET A 471 -8.63 -11.34 6.94
N GLY A 472 -7.82 -10.42 7.48
CA GLY A 472 -8.23 -9.11 7.96
C GLY A 472 -8.26 -9.02 9.49
N GLU A 473 -7.82 -7.88 10.04
CA GLU A 473 -7.65 -7.73 11.49
C GLU A 473 -8.97 -7.85 12.28
N GLU A 474 -10.10 -7.57 11.64
CA GLU A 474 -11.44 -7.59 12.26
C GLU A 474 -11.79 -8.95 12.87
N HIS A 475 -11.30 -10.05 12.28
CA HIS A 475 -11.54 -11.41 12.79
C HIS A 475 -10.75 -11.70 14.09
N PHE A 476 -9.62 -11.01 14.29
CA PHE A 476 -8.68 -11.30 15.37
C PHE A 476 -8.68 -10.24 16.46
N LYS A 477 -9.07 -9.00 16.15
CA LYS A 477 -8.92 -7.88 17.07
C LYS A 477 -9.70 -8.04 18.37
N HIS A 478 -9.12 -7.53 19.45
CA HIS A 478 -9.83 -7.42 20.72
C HIS A 478 -11.01 -6.44 20.57
N PRO A 479 -12.22 -6.73 21.10
CA PRO A 479 -13.40 -5.88 20.91
C PRO A 479 -13.24 -4.43 21.38
N LEU A 480 -12.41 -4.20 22.40
CA LEU A 480 -12.11 -2.86 22.92
C LEU A 480 -11.03 -2.13 22.11
N SER A 481 -10.37 -2.80 21.17
CA SER A 481 -9.27 -2.17 20.44
C SER A 481 -9.80 -1.12 19.45
N GLY A 482 -9.32 0.11 19.61
CA GLY A 482 -9.63 1.25 18.73
C GLY A 482 -8.47 1.63 17.80
N THR A 483 -7.41 0.82 17.75
CA THR A 483 -6.23 1.04 16.90
C THR A 483 -6.01 -0.14 15.97
N ARG A 484 -5.19 0.05 14.94
CA ARG A 484 -4.65 -1.06 14.13
C ARG A 484 -3.95 -2.08 15.03
N ASN A 485 -4.03 -3.36 14.68
CA ASN A 485 -3.42 -4.43 15.47
C ASN A 485 -2.16 -5.03 14.83
N ILE A 486 -1.23 -5.47 15.68
CA ILE A 486 -0.13 -6.36 15.29
C ILE A 486 -0.60 -7.80 15.49
N LEU A 487 -0.65 -8.58 14.42
CA LEU A 487 -1.02 -10.00 14.46
C LEU A 487 0.24 -10.86 14.52
N LYS A 488 0.47 -11.57 15.63
CA LYS A 488 1.56 -12.55 15.76
C LYS A 488 1.01 -13.95 15.74
N THR A 489 1.77 -14.89 15.21
CA THR A 489 1.37 -16.29 15.13
C THR A 489 2.30 -17.18 15.95
N SER A 490 1.74 -18.26 16.49
CA SER A 490 2.49 -19.34 17.11
C SER A 490 1.86 -20.68 16.73
N THR A 491 2.67 -21.60 16.24
CA THR A 491 2.22 -22.96 15.93
C THR A 491 1.95 -23.73 17.23
N VAL A 492 0.77 -24.35 17.32
CA VAL A 492 0.38 -25.23 18.43
C VAL A 492 0.75 -26.68 18.12
N LYS A 493 0.37 -27.14 16.92
CA LYS A 493 0.68 -28.48 16.40
C LYS A 493 0.59 -28.47 14.87
N SER A 494 1.23 -29.43 14.23
CA SER A 494 1.14 -29.63 12.79
C SER A 494 1.08 -31.10 12.44
N GLY A 495 0.34 -31.44 11.38
CA GLY A 495 0.20 -32.79 10.89
C GLY A 495 -0.79 -32.90 9.74
N ASN A 496 -0.66 -33.94 8.91
CA ASN A 496 -1.53 -34.17 7.75
C ASN A 496 -1.65 -32.96 6.80
N TYR A 497 -0.55 -32.25 6.54
CA TYR A 497 -0.52 -31.02 5.72
C TYR A 497 -1.41 -29.89 6.27
N CYS A 498 -1.62 -29.86 7.59
CA CYS A 498 -2.34 -28.80 8.28
C CYS A 498 -1.52 -28.29 9.46
N ASP A 499 -1.36 -26.97 9.54
CA ASP A 499 -0.78 -26.26 10.68
C ASP A 499 -1.91 -25.69 11.55
N TYR A 500 -1.89 -25.99 12.85
CA TYR A 500 -2.80 -25.41 13.82
C TYR A 500 -2.09 -24.24 14.49
N VAL A 501 -2.61 -23.03 14.30
CA VAL A 501 -1.90 -21.79 14.61
C VAL A 501 -2.77 -20.90 15.50
N THR A 502 -2.19 -20.40 16.58
CA THR A 502 -2.81 -19.35 17.40
C THR A 502 -2.37 -17.99 16.89
N VAL A 503 -3.33 -17.15 16.51
CA VAL A 503 -3.12 -15.75 16.14
C VAL A 503 -3.41 -14.87 17.36
N THR A 504 -2.40 -14.15 17.83
CA THR A 504 -2.56 -13.16 18.91
C THR A 504 -2.51 -11.75 18.34
N ALA A 505 -3.62 -11.03 18.44
CA ALA A 505 -3.75 -9.65 18.03
C ALA A 505 -3.43 -8.71 19.20
N TYR A 506 -2.43 -7.85 19.02
CA TYR A 506 -2.03 -6.82 19.98
C TYR A 506 -2.49 -5.45 19.49
N GLY A 507 -3.20 -4.71 20.34
CA GLY A 507 -3.74 -3.39 20.01
C GLY A 507 -3.92 -2.52 21.25
N TYR A 508 -4.60 -1.38 21.07
CA TYR A 508 -4.90 -0.47 22.18
C TYR A 508 -6.38 -0.11 22.22
N GLU A 509 -6.96 -0.16 23.41
CA GLU A 509 -8.21 0.52 23.73
C GLU A 509 -7.97 2.04 23.78
N THR A 510 -8.89 2.80 23.19
CA THR A 510 -8.82 4.26 23.13
C THR A 510 -9.78 4.89 24.14
N VAL A 511 -9.25 5.46 25.22
CA VAL A 511 -10.04 6.07 26.30
C VAL A 511 -9.92 7.60 26.23
N PRO A 512 -11.04 8.34 26.05
CA PRO A 512 -10.99 9.81 26.09
C PRO A 512 -10.70 10.31 27.50
N ARG A 513 -9.75 11.25 27.62
CA ARG A 513 -9.32 11.90 28.86
C ARG A 513 -9.31 13.42 28.71
N VAL A 514 -9.30 14.12 29.84
CA VAL A 514 -9.17 15.57 29.89
C VAL A 514 -8.14 15.92 30.96
N ASP A 515 -7.11 16.66 30.56
CA ASP A 515 -6.19 17.30 31.50
C ASP A 515 -6.47 18.80 31.55
N TYR A 516 -6.29 19.39 32.72
CA TYR A 516 -6.57 20.80 32.95
C TYR A 516 -5.24 21.55 33.12
N VAL A 517 -4.98 22.52 32.23
CA VAL A 517 -3.75 23.32 32.24
C VAL A 517 -4.08 24.76 32.63
N ASN A 518 -3.40 25.24 33.66
CA ASN A 518 -3.60 26.61 34.16
C ASN A 518 -2.71 27.60 33.39
N LYS A 519 -3.30 28.66 32.83
CA LYS A 519 -2.59 29.77 32.14
C LYS A 519 -3.08 31.14 32.60
N TRP A 520 -2.16 32.11 32.64
CA TRP A 520 -2.48 33.49 32.95
C TRP A 520 -3.13 34.18 31.74
N GLY A 521 -4.28 34.82 31.96
CA GLY A 521 -5.02 35.58 30.99
C GLY A 521 -4.63 37.06 30.96
N GLY A 522 -4.87 37.73 29.82
CA GLY A 522 -4.70 39.17 29.67
C GLY A 522 -5.65 40.00 30.55
N ASP A 523 -6.68 39.37 31.11
CA ASP A 523 -7.57 39.92 32.14
C ASP A 523 -6.96 39.95 33.55
N GLY A 524 -5.71 39.47 33.71
CA GLY A 524 -5.02 39.42 35.00
C GLY A 524 -5.46 38.28 35.92
N ARG A 525 -6.10 37.23 35.38
CA ARG A 525 -6.54 36.05 36.15
C ARG A 525 -5.92 34.77 35.62
N MET A 526 -5.83 33.76 36.49
CA MET A 526 -5.52 32.40 36.07
C MET A 526 -6.79 31.75 35.51
N HIS A 527 -6.66 31.13 34.34
CA HIS A 527 -7.72 30.36 33.69
C HIS A 527 -7.30 28.92 33.50
N THR A 528 -8.26 28.02 33.65
CA THR A 528 -8.05 26.59 33.47
C THR A 528 -8.52 26.18 32.08
N ILE A 529 -7.59 25.67 31.27
CA ILE A 529 -7.83 25.25 29.89
C ILE A 529 -7.98 23.73 29.89
N PRO A 530 -9.16 23.18 29.54
CA PRO A 530 -9.32 21.75 29.33
C PRO A 530 -8.62 21.34 28.03
N VAL A 531 -7.79 20.32 28.10
CA VAL A 531 -7.12 19.71 26.94
C VAL A 531 -7.58 18.26 26.84
N HIS A 532 -8.42 17.99 25.84
CA HIS A 532 -8.92 16.64 25.55
C HIS A 532 -7.84 15.81 24.86
N TRP A 533 -7.61 14.60 25.34
CA TRP A 533 -6.64 13.67 24.77
C TRP A 533 -7.14 12.22 24.82
N THR A 534 -6.45 11.33 24.11
CA THR A 534 -6.80 9.91 24.05
C THR A 534 -5.71 9.10 24.72
N GLU A 535 -6.07 8.36 25.76
CA GLU A 535 -5.22 7.36 26.39
C GLU A 535 -5.31 6.05 25.64
N TYR A 536 -4.18 5.38 25.46
CA TYR A 536 -4.06 4.09 24.75
C TYR A 536 -3.68 3.00 25.75
N ILE A 537 -4.61 2.09 26.05
CA ILE A 537 -4.40 0.99 27.01
C ILE A 537 -4.21 -0.31 26.22
N ALA A 538 -3.10 -1.01 26.43
CA ALA A 538 -2.80 -2.22 25.69
C ALA A 538 -3.85 -3.31 25.95
N VAL A 539 -4.34 -3.92 24.88
CA VAL A 539 -5.28 -5.05 24.88
C VAL A 539 -4.82 -6.11 23.90
N GLN A 540 -5.16 -7.37 24.18
CA GLN A 540 -4.81 -8.48 23.29
C GLN A 540 -5.91 -9.53 23.24
N LYS A 541 -6.02 -10.23 22.12
CA LYS A 541 -6.92 -11.37 21.94
C LYS A 541 -6.21 -12.46 21.14
N SER A 542 -6.33 -13.71 21.59
CA SER A 542 -5.85 -14.87 20.86
C SER A 542 -7.04 -15.62 20.24
N THR A 543 -6.87 -16.05 18.99
CA THR A 543 -7.85 -16.82 18.22
C THR A 543 -7.10 -17.89 17.44
N ASP A 544 -7.65 -19.11 17.36
CA ASP A 544 -7.01 -20.20 16.64
C ASP A 544 -7.52 -20.33 15.20
N ILE A 545 -6.62 -20.73 14.30
CA ILE A 545 -6.90 -21.01 12.90
C ILE A 545 -6.28 -22.35 12.48
N GLU A 546 -6.90 -23.02 11.50
CA GLU A 546 -6.29 -24.15 10.80
C GLU A 546 -5.80 -23.68 9.43
N VAL A 547 -4.51 -23.80 9.15
CA VAL A 547 -3.90 -23.46 7.87
C VAL A 547 -3.60 -24.76 7.13
N ASN A 548 -4.37 -25.04 6.09
CA ASN A 548 -4.12 -26.21 5.27
C ASN A 548 -3.15 -25.88 4.13
N VAL A 549 -2.09 -26.68 4.04
CA VAL A 549 -0.96 -26.48 3.14
C VAL A 549 -1.10 -27.42 1.95
N PRO A 550 -0.95 -26.93 0.70
CA PRO A 550 -1.04 -27.79 -0.47
C PRO A 550 0.10 -28.82 -0.51
N LYS A 551 -0.19 -30.06 -0.91
CA LYS A 551 0.83 -31.10 -1.16
C LYS A 551 1.67 -30.72 -2.39
N GLU A 552 2.99 -30.91 -2.31
CA GLU A 552 3.96 -30.54 -3.35
C GLU A 552 3.79 -31.32 -4.68
N GLU A 553 3.13 -32.49 -4.71
CA GLU A 553 3.22 -33.44 -5.83
C GLU A 553 2.10 -33.40 -6.90
N GLU A 554 1.02 -32.63 -6.75
CA GLU A 554 -0.08 -32.67 -7.72
C GLU A 554 -0.10 -31.44 -8.65
N LYS A 555 0.15 -31.66 -9.94
CA LYS A 555 -0.17 -30.73 -11.04
C LYS A 555 -1.68 -30.69 -11.32
N GLU A 556 -2.50 -30.63 -10.28
CA GLU A 556 -3.94 -30.48 -10.45
C GLU A 556 -4.32 -29.01 -10.55
N THR A 557 -5.37 -28.74 -11.31
CA THR A 557 -5.92 -27.40 -11.49
C THR A 557 -6.32 -26.86 -10.12
N TYR A 558 -6.08 -25.56 -9.86
CA TYR A 558 -6.48 -24.87 -8.63
C TYR A 558 -7.94 -25.10 -8.20
N ARG A 559 -8.81 -25.38 -9.17
CA ARG A 559 -10.22 -25.69 -8.99
C ARG A 559 -10.47 -27.11 -8.48
N ASP A 560 -9.68 -28.08 -8.90
CA ASP A 560 -9.85 -29.50 -8.55
C ASP A 560 -9.37 -29.74 -7.12
N LYS A 561 -8.18 -29.21 -6.77
CA LYS A 561 -7.68 -29.18 -5.39
C LYS A 561 -8.64 -28.50 -4.43
N PHE A 562 -9.21 -27.36 -4.84
CA PHE A 562 -10.17 -26.62 -4.02
C PHE A 562 -11.49 -27.38 -3.85
N ALA A 563 -11.98 -28.05 -4.90
CA ALA A 563 -13.21 -28.83 -4.82
C ALA A 563 -13.06 -30.04 -3.89
N GLU A 564 -11.96 -30.78 -4.00
CA GLU A 564 -11.69 -31.94 -3.12
C GLU A 564 -11.53 -31.51 -1.65
N MET A 565 -10.87 -30.38 -1.43
CA MET A 565 -10.58 -29.88 -0.09
C MET A 565 -11.83 -29.27 0.58
N VAL A 566 -12.69 -28.58 -0.19
CA VAL A 566 -14.01 -28.16 0.26
C VAL A 566 -14.92 -29.36 0.52
N GLU A 567 -14.87 -30.41 -0.30
CA GLU A 567 -15.60 -31.66 0.01
C GLU A 567 -15.12 -32.29 1.32
N ASN A 568 -13.82 -32.32 1.57
CA ASN A 568 -13.26 -32.84 2.82
C ASN A 568 -13.62 -31.98 4.04
N LEU A 569 -13.78 -30.65 3.88
CA LEU A 569 -14.26 -29.76 4.94
C LEU A 569 -15.78 -29.86 5.15
N LYS A 570 -16.57 -30.05 4.08
CA LYS A 570 -18.02 -30.32 4.17
C LYS A 570 -18.34 -31.60 4.92
N LYS A 571 -17.47 -32.61 4.83
CA LYS A 571 -17.56 -33.84 5.66
C LYS A 571 -17.40 -33.58 7.17
N ARG A 572 -16.89 -32.41 7.57
CA ARG A 572 -16.68 -32.01 8.97
C ARG A 572 -17.77 -31.05 9.51
N GLU A 573 -18.88 -30.84 8.79
CA GLU A 573 -20.00 -29.95 9.17
C GLU A 573 -19.62 -28.49 9.47
N ILE A 574 -18.58 -27.98 8.79
CA ILE A 574 -18.05 -26.62 8.99
C ILE A 574 -18.87 -25.60 8.16
N ASP A 575 -19.13 -24.41 8.74
CA ASP A 575 -19.80 -23.29 8.07
C ASP A 575 -18.93 -22.68 6.95
N GLU A 576 -19.53 -22.38 5.78
CA GLU A 576 -18.82 -21.83 4.62
C GLU A 576 -18.29 -20.41 4.89
N GLU A 577 -18.88 -19.64 5.82
CA GLU A 577 -18.43 -18.29 6.19
C GLU A 577 -17.11 -18.26 6.97
N SER A 578 -16.71 -19.38 7.59
CA SER A 578 -15.46 -19.50 8.35
C SER A 578 -14.25 -19.90 7.49
N ILE A 579 -14.46 -20.15 6.19
CA ILE A 579 -13.44 -20.65 5.27
C ILE A 579 -12.90 -19.52 4.40
N PHE A 580 -11.59 -19.30 4.49
CA PHE A 580 -10.87 -18.29 3.73
C PHE A 580 -9.97 -18.94 2.68
N LYS A 581 -10.03 -18.42 1.46
CA LYS A 581 -9.22 -18.86 0.33
C LYS A 581 -8.16 -17.81 0.03
N LEU A 582 -6.90 -18.11 0.38
CA LEU A 582 -5.81 -17.12 0.34
C LEU A 582 -4.63 -17.65 -0.45
N SER A 583 -4.45 -17.13 -1.68
CA SER A 583 -3.47 -17.64 -2.64
C SER A 583 -3.63 -19.15 -2.80
N THR A 584 -2.69 -19.95 -2.29
CA THR A 584 -2.70 -21.41 -2.37
C THR A 584 -3.14 -22.11 -1.08
N PHE A 585 -3.46 -21.37 -0.03
CA PHE A 585 -3.90 -21.89 1.26
C PHE A 585 -5.42 -21.89 1.40
N LEU A 586 -5.90 -22.85 2.19
CA LEU A 586 -7.26 -22.90 2.71
C LEU A 586 -7.19 -22.77 4.23
N VAL A 587 -7.86 -21.74 4.75
CA VAL A 587 -7.74 -21.35 6.16
C VAL A 587 -9.10 -21.39 6.81
N LEU A 588 -9.19 -22.07 7.95
CA LEU A 588 -10.40 -22.14 8.74
C LEU A 588 -10.24 -21.30 10.00
N LEU A 589 -11.18 -20.37 10.21
CA LEU A 589 -11.32 -19.65 11.47
C LEU A 589 -12.11 -20.52 12.45
N LYS A 590 -11.54 -20.82 13.63
CA LYS A 590 -12.28 -21.56 14.66
C LYS A 590 -13.11 -20.63 15.52
N ASP A 591 -14.42 -20.89 15.60
CA ASP A 591 -15.26 -20.26 16.60
C ASP A 591 -14.99 -20.84 17.99
N LYS A 592 -14.99 -19.97 19.01
CA LYS A 592 -14.71 -20.31 20.43
C LYS A 592 -15.56 -21.45 21.01
N LYS A 593 -16.61 -21.91 20.34
CA LYS A 593 -17.52 -22.96 20.81
C LYS A 593 -17.00 -24.39 20.57
N GLU A 594 -16.00 -24.60 19.71
CA GLU A 594 -15.49 -25.95 19.40
C GLU A 594 -14.37 -26.43 20.37
N MET A 595 -14.15 -25.73 21.48
CA MET A 595 -13.10 -26.06 22.45
C MET A 595 -13.57 -26.85 23.69
N GLU A 596 -14.83 -27.29 23.73
CA GLU A 596 -15.37 -28.07 24.86
C GLU A 596 -15.68 -29.55 24.56
N GLU A 597 -15.17 -30.12 23.45
CA GLU A 597 -15.18 -31.58 23.23
C GLU A 597 -13.79 -32.21 23.14
#